data_AF-A0A1B6I0K5-F1
#
_entry.id   AF-A0A1B6I0K5-F1
#
_cell.length_a   1.000
_cell.length_b   1.000
_cell.length_c   1.000
_cell.angle_alpha   90.00
_cell.angle_beta   90.00
_cell.angle_gamma   90.00
#
_symmetry.space_group_name_H-M   'P 1'
#
loop_
_entity.id
_entity.type
_entity.pdbx_description
1 polymer ?
#
loop_
_entity_poly.entity_id
_entity_poly.type
_entity_poly.pdbx_seq_one_letter_code
_entity_poly.pdbx_strand_id
1 'polypeptide(L)'
;QNCINLCLQSGFPYAGVQYVNECFCGTEEPVSTARLPDSSCNMKCPGDPREACGGYYTVNIYQTGIAKFSPQPPNEVSSAVGGNRPVRIAFLLTLNGRAVRQVYRLLRALFHKDHYFYIHVDSRQDYMFRELLALEMRLSNLRLSRRRHSTIWGGASLLTMLLESMSELVQADWHWDFIINLSESDFPVKTNTQLVEFLTANRNHNFVKSHGREVQRFIQKQGLDKTFVECEAHMWRAGERRLPWGVVIDGGSDWV
;
A
#
# COMPACT_ATOMS: atom_id res chain seq x y z
N GLN A 1 -4.94 1.22 -27.08
CA GLN A 1 -5.40 1.07 -25.68
C GLN A 1 -6.93 1.21 -25.67
N ASN A 2 -7.67 0.31 -25.02
CA ASN A 2 -9.13 0.49 -24.86
C ASN A 2 -9.38 1.51 -23.73
N CYS A 3 -10.19 2.55 -23.98
CA CYS A 3 -10.49 3.62 -23.01
C CYS A 3 -11.07 3.08 -21.69
N ILE A 4 -11.90 2.04 -21.76
CA ILE A 4 -12.49 1.38 -20.60
C ILE A 4 -11.38 0.83 -19.68
N ASN A 5 -10.35 0.21 -20.25
CA ASN A 5 -9.23 -0.33 -19.49
C ASN A 5 -8.41 0.78 -18.83
N LEU A 6 -8.24 1.93 -19.50
CA LEU A 6 -7.52 3.07 -18.94
C LEU A 6 -8.24 3.61 -17.70
N CYS A 7 -9.56 3.80 -17.80
CA CYS A 7 -10.36 4.31 -16.69
C CYS A 7 -10.49 3.28 -15.55
N LEU A 8 -10.66 2.01 -15.88
CA LEU A 8 -10.66 0.90 -14.90
C LEU A 8 -9.36 0.87 -14.10
N GLN A 9 -8.21 0.84 -14.78
CA GLN A 9 -6.90 0.84 -14.13
C GLN A 9 -6.70 2.08 -13.26
N SER A 10 -7.32 3.20 -13.64
CA SER A 10 -7.23 4.46 -12.94
C SER A 10 -8.29 4.64 -11.84
N GLY A 11 -9.09 3.61 -11.55
CA GLY A 11 -10.06 3.62 -10.45
C GLY A 11 -11.34 4.40 -10.73
N PHE A 12 -11.65 4.69 -12.00
CA PHE A 12 -12.88 5.41 -12.37
C PHE A 12 -14.01 4.44 -12.75
N PRO A 13 -15.21 4.58 -12.16
CA PRO A 13 -16.39 3.74 -12.47
C PRO A 13 -16.94 3.94 -13.89
N TYR A 14 -16.64 5.08 -14.53
CA TYR A 14 -17.14 5.42 -15.86
C TYR A 14 -16.01 5.78 -16.82
N ALA A 15 -16.13 5.32 -18.06
CA ALA A 15 -15.29 5.65 -19.19
C ALA A 15 -16.13 6.28 -20.30
N GLY A 16 -15.65 7.36 -20.89
CA GLY A 16 -16.29 8.09 -21.98
C GLY A 16 -15.39 8.11 -23.21
N VAL A 17 -15.94 7.78 -24.39
CA VAL A 17 -15.22 7.87 -25.67
C VAL A 17 -15.91 8.91 -26.56
N GLN A 18 -15.15 9.89 -27.02
CA GLN A 18 -15.58 10.92 -27.97
C GLN A 18 -14.61 10.96 -29.16
N TYR A 19 -15.10 11.42 -30.31
CA TYR A 19 -14.26 11.71 -31.47
C TYR A 19 -13.29 10.58 -31.86
N VAL A 20 -13.77 9.32 -31.85
CA VAL A 20 -13.02 8.09 -32.19
C VAL A 20 -11.97 7.68 -31.15
N ASN A 21 -11.19 8.60 -30.59
CA ASN A 21 -10.01 8.29 -29.79
C ASN A 21 -9.85 9.11 -28.50
N GLU A 22 -10.72 10.10 -28.23
CA GLU A 22 -10.65 10.87 -27.00
C GLU A 22 -11.27 10.08 -25.85
N CYS A 23 -10.52 9.94 -24.76
CA CYS A 23 -10.93 9.13 -23.61
C CYS A 23 -11.06 10.00 -22.36
N PHE A 24 -12.20 9.86 -21.69
CA PHE A 24 -12.55 10.60 -20.49
C PHE A 24 -12.91 9.61 -19.38
N CYS A 25 -12.47 9.87 -18.16
CA CYS A 25 -12.81 9.03 -17.01
C CYS A 25 -13.62 9.83 -15.99
N GLY A 26 -14.71 9.25 -15.48
CA GLY A 26 -15.66 9.91 -14.59
C GLY A 26 -15.92 9.12 -13.32
N THR A 27 -16.20 9.83 -12.22
CA THR A 27 -16.58 9.24 -10.92
C THR A 27 -18.08 9.22 -10.69
N GLU A 28 -18.81 10.15 -11.32
CA GLU A 28 -20.25 10.29 -11.17
C GLU A 28 -20.98 9.64 -12.35
N GLU A 29 -22.16 9.12 -12.05
CA GLU A 29 -23.05 8.63 -13.10
C GLU A 29 -23.50 9.81 -13.98
N PRO A 30 -23.52 9.65 -15.30
CA PRO A 30 -24.02 10.67 -16.20
C PRO A 30 -25.50 10.95 -15.93
N VAL A 31 -25.87 12.24 -15.92
CA VAL A 31 -27.27 12.63 -15.69
C VAL A 31 -28.15 12.06 -16.81
N SER A 32 -29.23 11.37 -16.44
CA SER A 32 -30.13 10.71 -17.40
C SER A 32 -30.76 11.69 -18.40
N THR A 33 -30.96 12.96 -18.01
CA THR A 33 -31.50 14.02 -18.87
C THR A 33 -30.55 14.45 -19.98
N ALA A 34 -29.25 14.16 -19.87
CA ALA A 34 -28.24 14.45 -20.88
C ALA A 34 -28.10 13.32 -21.92
N ARG A 35 -28.85 12.21 -21.78
CA ARG A 35 -28.77 11.08 -22.70
C ARG A 35 -29.37 11.46 -24.05
N LEU A 36 -28.54 11.34 -25.09
CA LEU A 36 -28.95 11.49 -26.48
C LEU A 36 -29.29 10.13 -27.10
N PRO A 37 -30.00 10.09 -28.24
CA PRO A 37 -30.20 8.86 -29.00
C PRO A 37 -28.85 8.20 -29.35
N ASP A 38 -28.77 6.87 -29.30
CA ASP A 38 -27.53 6.14 -29.58
C ASP A 38 -26.99 6.45 -31.00
N SER A 39 -27.86 6.79 -31.95
CA SER A 39 -27.51 7.25 -33.30
C SER A 39 -26.66 8.53 -33.34
N SER A 40 -26.68 9.32 -32.28
CA SER A 40 -25.84 10.52 -32.15
C SER A 40 -24.36 10.17 -31.92
N CYS A 41 -24.04 8.94 -31.52
CA CYS A 41 -22.68 8.40 -31.47
C CYS A 41 -22.44 7.53 -32.71
N ASN A 42 -22.10 8.17 -33.83
CA ASN A 42 -22.05 7.55 -35.16
C ASN A 42 -20.63 7.29 -35.69
N MET A 43 -19.60 7.57 -34.90
CA MET A 43 -18.22 7.35 -35.33
C MET A 43 -17.79 5.92 -34.99
N LYS A 44 -17.23 5.21 -35.97
CA LYS A 44 -16.80 3.81 -35.81
C LYS A 44 -15.49 3.71 -35.04
N CYS A 45 -15.38 2.70 -34.18
CA CYS A 45 -14.14 2.43 -33.45
C CYS A 45 -13.02 1.93 -34.39
N PRO A 46 -11.75 2.34 -34.18
CA PRO A 46 -10.62 1.84 -34.98
C PRO A 46 -10.33 0.35 -34.78
N GLY A 47 -10.63 -0.18 -33.60
CA GLY A 47 -10.37 -1.57 -33.23
C GLY A 47 -11.45 -2.55 -33.69
N ASP A 48 -12.71 -2.11 -33.71
CA ASP A 48 -13.85 -2.88 -34.24
C ASP A 48 -14.85 -1.93 -34.93
N PRO A 49 -14.97 -1.97 -36.28
CA PRO A 49 -15.91 -1.13 -37.01
C PRO A 49 -17.40 -1.39 -36.71
N ARG A 50 -17.73 -2.44 -35.93
CA ARG A 50 -19.09 -2.74 -35.45
C ARG A 50 -19.48 -1.94 -34.21
N GLU A 51 -18.50 -1.37 -33.52
CA GLU A 51 -18.71 -0.57 -32.31
C GLU A 51 -18.68 0.94 -32.62
N ALA A 52 -19.38 1.71 -31.79
CA ALA A 52 -19.38 3.17 -31.83
C ALA A 52 -18.41 3.75 -30.79
N CYS A 53 -17.54 4.66 -31.22
CA CYS A 53 -16.54 5.36 -30.43
C CYS A 53 -16.83 6.87 -30.39
N GLY A 54 -18.02 7.20 -29.93
CA GLY A 54 -18.52 8.57 -29.76
C GLY A 54 -19.05 9.18 -31.05
N GLY A 55 -19.20 10.50 -31.01
CA GLY A 55 -19.47 11.35 -32.17
C GLY A 55 -18.72 12.68 -32.07
N TYR A 56 -19.08 13.64 -32.93
CA TYR A 56 -18.35 14.92 -33.05
C TYR A 56 -18.44 15.74 -31.75
N TYR A 57 -19.62 15.78 -31.12
CA TYR A 57 -19.87 16.43 -29.82
C TYR A 57 -20.67 15.53 -28.86
N THR A 58 -20.53 14.22 -29.02
CA THR A 58 -21.30 13.22 -28.27
C THR A 58 -20.38 12.12 -27.77
N VAL A 59 -20.64 11.65 -26.56
CA VAL A 59 -19.78 10.71 -25.85
C VAL A 59 -20.54 9.41 -25.61
N ASN A 60 -19.94 8.27 -25.97
CA ASN A 60 -20.40 6.98 -25.48
C ASN A 60 -19.86 6.78 -24.07
N ILE A 61 -20.73 6.41 -23.13
CA ILE A 61 -20.34 6.19 -21.75
C ILE A 61 -20.48 4.71 -21.42
N TYR A 62 -19.44 4.15 -20.83
CA TYR A 62 -19.31 2.75 -20.47
C TYR A 62 -19.05 2.64 -18.97
N GLN A 63 -19.66 1.65 -18.34
CA GLN A 63 -19.31 1.26 -16.97
C GLN A 63 -18.03 0.43 -17.01
N THR A 64 -17.09 0.72 -16.11
CA THR A 64 -15.85 -0.04 -15.99
C THR A 64 -15.99 -1.28 -15.11
N GLY A 65 -17.12 -1.41 -14.39
CA GLY A 65 -17.43 -2.53 -13.50
C GLY A 65 -16.92 -2.38 -12.07
N ILE A 66 -16.33 -1.24 -11.72
CA ILE A 66 -15.88 -0.93 -10.35
C ILE A 66 -16.80 0.10 -9.68
N ALA A 67 -16.89 0.05 -8.36
CA ALA A 67 -17.57 1.06 -7.57
C ALA A 67 -16.65 2.25 -7.30
N LYS A 68 -17.24 3.43 -7.09
CA LYS A 68 -16.51 4.62 -6.61
C LYS A 68 -15.88 4.31 -5.26
N PHE A 69 -14.56 4.46 -5.17
CA PHE A 69 -13.87 4.38 -3.87
C PHE A 69 -14.36 5.49 -2.94
N SER A 70 -14.81 5.11 -1.75
CA SER A 70 -15.20 6.05 -0.70
C SER A 70 -14.17 5.97 0.43
N PRO A 71 -13.42 7.04 0.71
CA PRO A 71 -12.47 7.04 1.82
C PRO A 71 -13.25 6.91 3.13
N GLN A 72 -12.85 5.94 3.96
CA GLN A 72 -13.41 5.79 5.30
C GLN A 72 -12.59 6.64 6.28
N PRO A 73 -13.16 7.69 6.86
CA PRO A 73 -12.47 8.46 7.89
C PRO A 73 -12.29 7.60 9.15
N PRO A 74 -11.20 7.79 9.90
CA PRO A 74 -11.03 7.11 11.18
C PRO A 74 -12.11 7.57 12.17
N ASN A 75 -12.53 6.64 13.02
CA ASN A 75 -13.42 6.91 14.15
C ASN A 75 -12.73 7.82 15.17
N GLU A 76 -13.51 8.74 15.75
CA GLU A 76 -13.06 9.57 16.86
C GLU A 76 -12.92 8.75 18.16
N VAL A 77 -11.87 9.06 18.94
CA VAL A 77 -11.49 8.34 20.17
C VAL A 77 -12.62 8.32 21.22
N SER A 78 -13.40 9.40 21.29
CA SER A 78 -14.56 9.56 22.19
C SER A 78 -15.65 8.52 21.99
N SER A 79 -15.74 7.90 20.81
CA SER A 79 -16.81 6.96 20.46
C SER A 79 -16.54 5.51 20.87
N ALA A 80 -15.31 5.17 21.30
CA ALA A 80 -14.87 3.78 21.45
C ALA A 80 -14.46 3.36 22.86
N VAL A 81 -14.59 4.24 23.86
CA VAL A 81 -14.23 3.95 25.27
C VAL A 81 -15.24 2.98 25.94
N GLY A 82 -16.32 2.62 25.25
CA GLY A 82 -17.28 1.62 25.70
C GLY A 82 -16.79 0.17 25.53
N GLY A 83 -15.96 -0.33 26.45
CA GLY A 83 -15.82 -1.77 26.73
C GLY A 83 -14.80 -2.57 25.91
N ASN A 84 -14.11 -1.98 24.92
CA ASN A 84 -13.08 -2.70 24.16
C ASN A 84 -11.75 -2.77 24.90
N ARG A 85 -11.12 -3.95 24.92
CA ARG A 85 -9.76 -4.10 25.46
C ARG A 85 -8.76 -3.26 24.65
N PRO A 86 -7.75 -2.65 25.30
CA PRO A 86 -6.66 -1.97 24.61
C PRO A 86 -6.01 -2.88 23.56
N VAL A 87 -5.65 -2.30 22.43
CA VAL A 87 -4.91 -3.04 21.40
C VAL A 87 -3.48 -3.34 21.84
N ARG A 88 -2.96 -4.48 21.38
CA ARG A 88 -1.54 -4.83 21.45
C ARG A 88 -0.92 -4.68 20.07
N ILE A 89 0.25 -4.05 20.01
CA ILE A 89 0.90 -3.69 18.75
C ILE A 89 2.13 -4.57 18.56
N ALA A 90 2.30 -5.12 17.36
CA ALA A 90 3.55 -5.70 16.89
C ALA A 90 4.31 -4.65 16.08
N PHE A 91 5.38 -4.10 16.64
CA PHE A 91 6.30 -3.25 15.89
C PHE A 91 7.25 -4.12 15.08
N LEU A 92 7.19 -4.00 13.75
CA LEU A 92 8.10 -4.65 12.81
C LEU A 92 9.22 -3.67 12.44
N LEU A 93 10.37 -3.80 13.09
CA LEU A 93 11.51 -2.93 12.84
C LEU A 93 12.40 -3.51 11.74
N THR A 94 12.61 -2.75 10.67
CA THR A 94 13.48 -3.11 9.54
C THR A 94 14.72 -2.23 9.57
N LEU A 95 15.82 -2.76 10.10
CA LEU A 95 16.97 -1.97 10.49
C LEU A 95 18.16 -2.15 9.53
N ASN A 96 18.78 -1.03 9.15
CA ASN A 96 20.02 -0.99 8.40
C ASN A 96 21.04 0.00 9.01
N GLY A 97 22.31 -0.13 8.65
CA GLY A 97 23.37 0.77 9.09
C GLY A 97 23.95 0.50 10.47
N ARG A 98 24.44 1.56 11.14
CA ARG A 98 25.26 1.47 12.38
C ARG A 98 24.71 2.28 13.56
N ALA A 99 23.54 2.89 13.43
CA ALA A 99 22.98 3.81 14.41
C ALA A 99 22.33 3.12 15.62
N VAL A 100 23.02 2.14 16.23
CA VAL A 100 22.49 1.31 17.33
C VAL A 100 21.98 2.14 18.50
N ARG A 101 22.64 3.26 18.83
CA ARG A 101 22.19 4.17 19.89
C ARG A 101 20.83 4.81 19.58
N GLN A 102 20.58 5.15 18.32
CA GLN A 102 19.28 5.67 17.88
C GLN A 102 18.21 4.58 17.94
N VAL A 103 18.54 3.34 17.55
CA VAL A 103 17.64 2.20 17.70
C VAL A 103 17.25 1.98 19.17
N TYR A 104 18.21 2.03 20.10
CA TYR A 104 17.91 1.96 21.53
C TYR A 104 17.03 3.12 22.00
N ARG A 105 17.21 4.32 21.45
CA ARG A 105 16.37 5.48 21.77
C ARG A 105 14.93 5.28 21.27
N LEU A 106 14.75 4.77 20.05
CA LEU A 106 13.45 4.44 19.48
C LEU A 106 12.75 3.34 20.28
N LEU A 107 13.43 2.23 20.55
CA LEU A 107 12.88 1.13 21.35
C LEU A 107 12.42 1.63 22.72
N ARG A 108 13.23 2.44 23.42
CA ARG A 108 12.82 3.03 24.71
C ARG A 108 11.58 3.92 24.62
N ALA A 109 11.41 4.66 23.52
CA ALA A 109 10.26 5.54 23.34
C ALA A 109 8.96 4.77 23.06
N LEU A 110 9.07 3.62 22.39
CA LEU A 110 7.92 2.76 22.04
C LEU A 110 7.63 1.66 23.06
N PHE A 111 8.60 1.34 23.93
CA PHE A 111 8.54 0.17 24.80
C PHE A 111 7.32 0.20 25.73
N HIS A 112 6.53 -0.87 25.64
CA HIS A 112 5.51 -1.20 26.61
C HIS A 112 5.45 -2.72 26.75
N LYS A 113 5.17 -3.22 27.96
CA LYS A 113 5.16 -4.67 28.26
C LYS A 113 4.10 -5.47 27.49
N ASP A 114 3.05 -4.79 27.04
CA ASP A 114 1.91 -5.41 26.34
C ASP A 114 2.08 -5.43 24.80
N HIS A 115 3.12 -4.77 24.29
CA HIS A 115 3.44 -4.71 22.86
C HIS A 115 4.59 -5.65 22.52
N TYR A 116 4.76 -5.95 21.24
CA TYR A 116 5.76 -6.86 20.73
C TYR A 116 6.71 -6.17 19.76
N PHE A 117 7.97 -6.57 19.76
CA PHE A 117 9.01 -6.02 18.91
C PHE A 117 9.62 -7.14 18.10
N TYR A 118 9.32 -7.16 16.80
CA TYR A 118 9.94 -8.09 15.86
C TYR A 118 10.92 -7.32 14.99
N ILE A 119 12.20 -7.68 15.07
CA ILE A 119 13.27 -6.88 14.49
C ILE A 119 13.97 -7.69 13.40
N HIS A 120 13.87 -7.23 12.16
CA HIS A 120 14.78 -7.64 11.09
C HIS A 120 15.96 -6.67 11.05
N VAL A 121 17.18 -7.23 11.04
CA VAL A 121 18.40 -6.48 10.78
C VAL A 121 18.96 -6.99 9.47
N ASP A 122 19.30 -6.07 8.57
CA ASP A 122 19.88 -6.41 7.27
C ASP A 122 21.08 -7.37 7.43
N SER A 123 21.17 -8.38 6.57
CA SER A 123 22.18 -9.44 6.66
C SER A 123 23.62 -8.93 6.62
N ARG A 124 23.84 -7.71 6.10
CA ARG A 124 25.15 -7.06 6.04
C ARG A 124 25.54 -6.35 7.34
N GLN A 125 24.62 -6.19 8.29
CA GLN A 125 24.80 -5.39 9.51
C GLN A 125 25.00 -6.24 10.77
N ASP A 126 26.03 -7.08 10.78
CA ASP A 126 26.30 -8.02 11.90
C ASP A 126 26.58 -7.34 13.24
N TYR A 127 27.17 -6.14 13.22
CA TYR A 127 27.39 -5.36 14.44
C TYR A 127 26.07 -5.03 15.14
N MET A 128 25.10 -4.48 14.41
CA MET A 128 23.80 -4.12 14.96
C MET A 128 23.03 -5.37 15.42
N PHE A 129 23.07 -6.45 14.64
CA PHE A 129 22.43 -7.71 15.00
C PHE A 129 22.97 -8.25 16.33
N ARG A 130 24.30 -8.28 16.51
CA ARG A 130 24.93 -8.74 17.75
C ARG A 130 24.58 -7.88 18.96
N GLU A 131 24.53 -6.56 18.80
CA GLU A 131 24.13 -5.65 19.87
C GLU A 131 22.68 -5.91 20.31
N LEU A 132 21.77 -6.12 19.36
CA LEU A 132 20.36 -6.36 19.67
C LEU A 132 20.09 -7.77 20.21
N LEU A 133 20.90 -8.78 19.88
CA LEU A 133 20.79 -10.13 20.48
C LEU A 133 20.87 -10.07 22.01
N ALA A 134 21.67 -9.15 22.55
CA ALA A 134 21.76 -8.95 24.00
C ALA A 134 20.45 -8.43 24.62
N LEU A 135 19.62 -7.71 23.86
CA LEU A 135 18.29 -7.28 24.30
C LEU A 135 17.26 -8.40 24.21
N GLU A 136 17.28 -9.20 23.14
CA GLU A 136 16.37 -10.34 22.98
C GLU A 136 16.49 -11.33 24.15
N MET A 137 17.69 -11.54 24.68
CA MET A 137 17.90 -12.37 25.88
C MET A 137 17.26 -11.80 27.16
N ARG A 138 16.94 -10.51 27.20
CA ARG A 138 16.44 -9.81 28.39
C ARG A 138 14.96 -9.45 28.31
N LEU A 139 14.39 -9.40 27.11
CA LEU A 139 13.05 -8.91 26.85
C LEU A 139 12.22 -10.01 26.16
N SER A 140 11.26 -10.60 26.87
CA SER A 140 10.43 -11.70 26.37
C SER A 140 9.49 -11.31 25.22
N ASN A 141 9.18 -10.01 25.10
CA ASN A 141 8.37 -9.42 24.05
C ASN A 141 9.19 -8.81 22.89
N LEU A 142 10.48 -9.15 22.80
CA LEU A 142 11.35 -8.76 21.69
C LEU A 142 11.94 -10.02 21.04
N ARG A 143 11.90 -10.09 19.70
CA ARG A 143 12.50 -11.16 18.91
C ARG A 143 13.21 -10.60 17.69
N LEU A 144 14.34 -11.20 17.34
CA LEU A 144 15.12 -10.87 16.16
C LEU A 144 14.91 -11.93 15.09
N SER A 145 14.58 -11.52 13.87
CA SER A 145 14.48 -12.43 12.73
C SER A 145 15.80 -13.16 12.51
N ARG A 146 15.73 -14.49 12.43
CA ARG A 146 16.89 -15.34 12.08
C ARG A 146 17.11 -15.38 10.57
N ARG A 147 16.06 -15.18 9.78
CA ARG A 147 16.09 -15.10 8.32
C ARG A 147 16.39 -13.66 7.91
N ARG A 148 17.68 -13.33 7.81
CA ARG A 148 18.12 -11.98 7.45
C ARG A 148 18.30 -11.86 5.93
N HIS A 149 17.50 -10.98 5.33
CA HIS A 149 17.65 -10.54 3.94
C HIS A 149 18.61 -9.34 3.80
N SER A 150 19.25 -9.21 2.64
CA SER A 150 19.99 -8.00 2.24
C SER A 150 19.04 -7.06 1.50
N THR A 151 18.28 -6.27 2.25
CA THR A 151 17.28 -5.35 1.72
C THR A 151 17.96 -4.11 1.13
N ILE A 152 18.18 -4.12 -0.19
CA ILE A 152 18.68 -2.96 -0.92
C ILE A 152 17.55 -1.94 -1.15
N TRP A 153 17.92 -0.68 -1.38
CA TRP A 153 16.94 0.37 -1.67
C TRP A 153 16.21 0.06 -2.97
N GLY A 154 14.87 0.02 -2.92
CA GLY A 154 14.01 -0.36 -4.05
C GLY A 154 14.07 -1.85 -4.44
N GLY A 155 14.72 -2.70 -3.64
CA GLY A 155 14.81 -4.13 -3.87
C GLY A 155 13.48 -4.86 -3.67
N ALA A 156 13.25 -5.91 -4.44
CA ALA A 156 12.15 -6.85 -4.24
C ALA A 156 12.27 -7.61 -2.89
N SER A 157 13.49 -7.78 -2.39
CA SER A 157 13.80 -8.42 -1.11
C SER A 157 13.14 -7.74 0.09
N LEU A 158 12.82 -6.44 0.02
CA LEU A 158 12.07 -5.75 1.07
C LEU A 158 10.69 -6.38 1.27
N LEU A 159 9.93 -6.59 0.18
CA LEU A 159 8.61 -7.21 0.25
C LEU A 159 8.70 -8.67 0.71
N THR A 160 9.66 -9.43 0.19
CA THR A 160 9.90 -10.82 0.63
C THR A 160 10.16 -10.88 2.13
N MET A 161 11.05 -10.00 2.64
CA MET A 161 11.38 -9.92 4.06
C MET A 161 10.16 -9.53 4.91
N LEU A 162 9.36 -8.55 4.47
CA LEU A 162 8.15 -8.13 5.19
C LEU A 162 7.12 -9.27 5.26
N LEU A 163 6.87 -9.96 4.15
CA LEU A 163 5.93 -11.09 4.10
C LEU A 163 6.38 -12.27 4.96
N GLU A 164 7.67 -12.62 4.93
CA GLU A 164 8.23 -13.66 5.80
C GLU A 164 8.14 -13.26 7.28
N SER A 165 8.47 -12.01 7.62
CA SER A 165 8.38 -11.49 8.99
C SER A 165 6.94 -11.50 9.50
N MET A 166 5.97 -11.11 8.66
CA MET A 166 4.54 -11.19 8.97
C MET A 166 4.09 -12.64 9.17
N SER A 167 4.56 -13.57 8.33
CA SER A 167 4.26 -14.99 8.48
C SER A 167 4.79 -15.55 9.81
N GLU A 168 6.02 -15.19 10.21
CA GLU A 168 6.59 -15.58 11.50
C GLU A 168 5.85 -14.95 12.68
N LEU A 169 5.41 -13.70 12.56
CA LEU A 169 4.60 -13.00 13.56
C LEU A 169 3.22 -13.62 13.76
N VAL A 170 2.57 -14.08 12.69
CA VAL A 170 1.26 -14.78 12.76
C VAL A 170 1.40 -16.16 13.41
N GLN A 171 2.53 -16.84 13.20
CA GLN A 171 2.80 -18.16 13.77
C GLN A 171 3.38 -18.11 15.20
N ALA A 172 3.79 -16.91 15.65
CA ALA A 172 4.33 -16.71 16.99
C ALA A 172 3.25 -16.88 18.06
N ASP A 173 3.66 -17.32 19.26
CA ASP A 173 2.84 -17.28 20.48
C ASP A 173 2.68 -15.85 21.04
N TRP A 174 2.43 -14.89 20.15
CA TRP A 174 2.20 -13.48 20.46
C TRP A 174 0.83 -13.09 19.93
N HIS A 175 0.03 -12.50 20.80
CA HIS A 175 -1.32 -12.13 20.44
C HIS A 175 -1.37 -10.62 20.21
N TRP A 176 -1.24 -10.18 18.97
CA TRP A 176 -1.26 -8.77 18.60
C TRP A 176 -2.53 -8.44 17.80
N ASP A 177 -2.85 -7.15 17.72
CA ASP A 177 -4.05 -6.64 17.04
C ASP A 177 -3.68 -5.79 15.82
N PHE A 178 -2.55 -5.08 15.89
CA PHE A 178 -2.00 -4.27 14.80
C PHE A 178 -0.54 -4.60 14.59
N ILE A 179 -0.09 -4.45 13.35
CA ILE A 179 1.31 -4.41 12.97
C ILE A 179 1.64 -2.99 12.51
N ILE A 180 2.83 -2.48 12.87
CA ILE A 180 3.34 -1.19 12.42
C ILE A 180 4.79 -1.40 11.98
N ASN A 181 5.14 -1.10 10.73
CA ASN A 181 6.53 -1.17 10.29
C ASN A 181 7.28 0.15 10.53
N LEU A 182 8.54 0.05 10.97
CA LEU A 182 9.41 1.20 11.29
C LEU A 182 10.87 0.89 10.90
N SER A 183 11.66 1.91 10.54
CA SER A 183 13.12 1.81 10.42
C SER A 183 13.86 2.35 11.64
N GLU A 184 15.20 2.27 11.61
CA GLU A 184 16.06 2.95 12.57
C GLU A 184 15.96 4.48 12.55
N SER A 185 15.39 5.06 11.50
CA SER A 185 15.30 6.51 11.30
C SER A 185 13.99 7.11 11.78
N ASP A 186 13.00 6.27 12.10
CA ASP A 186 11.70 6.69 12.59
C ASP A 186 11.72 7.13 14.05
N PHE A 187 10.76 7.97 14.44
CA PHE A 187 10.57 8.39 15.82
C PHE A 187 9.12 8.78 16.11
N PRO A 188 8.53 8.37 17.25
CA PRO A 188 7.15 8.69 17.58
C PRO A 188 6.97 10.20 17.86
N VAL A 189 5.88 10.76 17.34
CA VAL A 189 5.45 12.16 17.60
C VAL A 189 4.25 12.26 18.55
N LYS A 190 3.73 11.11 18.98
CA LYS A 190 2.62 10.94 19.94
C LYS A 190 3.02 9.91 20.99
N THR A 191 2.34 9.92 22.13
CA THR A 191 2.61 8.95 23.18
C THR A 191 2.01 7.59 22.83
N ASN A 192 2.53 6.52 23.46
CA ASN A 192 1.97 5.17 23.30
C ASN A 192 0.50 5.11 23.72
N THR A 193 0.09 5.86 24.75
CA THR A 193 -1.31 5.95 25.19
C THR A 193 -2.21 6.47 24.08
N GLN A 194 -1.83 7.59 23.44
CA GLN A 194 -2.60 8.17 22.34
C GLN A 194 -2.69 7.24 21.13
N LEU A 195 -1.59 6.52 20.82
CA LEU A 195 -1.57 5.54 19.74
C LEU A 195 -2.53 4.38 20.03
N VAL A 196 -2.47 3.81 21.24
CA VAL A 196 -3.32 2.68 21.64
C VAL A 196 -4.80 3.09 21.69
N GLU A 197 -5.13 4.28 22.20
CA GLU A 197 -6.49 4.81 22.20
C GLU A 197 -7.05 4.93 20.78
N PHE A 198 -6.28 5.53 19.86
CA PHE A 198 -6.67 5.69 18.47
C PHE A 198 -6.88 4.34 17.75
N LEU A 199 -5.94 3.41 17.89
CA LEU A 199 -6.04 2.10 17.24
C LEU A 199 -7.13 1.23 17.88
N THR A 200 -7.38 1.37 19.19
CA THR A 200 -8.50 0.68 19.85
C THR A 200 -9.84 1.16 19.30
N ALA A 201 -9.98 2.45 19.02
CA ALA A 201 -11.17 3.02 18.37
C ALA A 201 -11.36 2.58 16.91
N ASN A 202 -10.27 2.11 16.28
CA ASN A 202 -10.22 1.81 14.85
C ASN A 202 -9.78 0.38 14.55
N ARG A 203 -10.04 -0.56 15.47
CA ARG A 203 -9.58 -1.97 15.40
C ARG A 203 -9.86 -2.69 14.07
N ASN A 204 -10.92 -2.32 13.37
CA ASN A 204 -11.34 -2.95 12.11
C ASN A 204 -10.90 -2.18 10.85
N HIS A 205 -9.94 -1.26 10.97
CA HIS A 205 -9.42 -0.47 9.85
C HIS A 205 -7.96 -0.79 9.55
N ASN A 206 -7.57 -0.63 8.28
CA ASN A 206 -6.18 -0.62 7.84
C ASN A 206 -5.79 0.81 7.44
N PHE A 207 -4.58 1.23 7.81
CA PHE A 207 -4.10 2.59 7.61
C PHE A 207 -3.01 2.62 6.54
N VAL A 208 -3.43 2.82 5.29
CA VAL A 208 -2.51 2.90 4.15
C VAL A 208 -2.66 4.23 3.43
N LYS A 209 -1.54 4.78 2.96
CA LYS A 209 -1.52 6.08 2.27
C LYS A 209 -1.29 5.90 0.76
N SER A 210 -2.34 6.14 -0.03
CA SER A 210 -2.26 6.21 -1.50
C SER A 210 -1.57 7.49 -1.99
N HIS A 211 -1.00 7.41 -3.20
CA HIS A 211 -0.45 8.52 -3.98
C HIS A 211 -1.51 9.59 -4.34
N GLY A 212 -2.80 9.24 -4.25
CA GLY A 212 -3.92 10.15 -4.47
C GLY A 212 -4.41 10.16 -5.92
N ARG A 213 -4.00 11.15 -6.72
CA ARG A 213 -4.49 11.34 -8.10
C ARG A 213 -3.43 10.90 -9.13
N GLU A 214 -3.84 10.76 -10.39
CA GLU A 214 -2.98 10.46 -11.55
C GLU A 214 -2.35 9.05 -11.56
N VAL A 215 -3.18 8.00 -11.44
CA VAL A 215 -2.73 6.59 -11.40
C VAL A 215 -1.79 6.22 -12.56
N GLN A 216 -2.08 6.66 -13.78
CA GLN A 216 -1.21 6.37 -14.95
C GLN A 216 0.19 6.96 -14.79
N ARG A 217 0.29 8.18 -14.24
CA ARG A 217 1.58 8.80 -13.97
C ARG A 217 2.30 8.10 -12.82
N PHE A 218 1.57 7.65 -11.81
CA PHE A 218 2.11 6.83 -10.73
C PHE A 218 2.69 5.52 -11.27
N ILE A 219 1.94 4.78 -12.09
CA ILE A 219 2.39 3.54 -12.74
C ILE A 219 3.69 3.75 -13.50
N GLN A 220 3.77 4.80 -14.32
CA GLN A 220 4.96 5.12 -15.11
C GLN A 220 6.15 5.53 -14.24
N LYS A 221 5.93 6.40 -13.24
CA LYS A 221 7.00 6.88 -12.35
C LYS A 221 7.58 5.77 -11.47
N GLN A 222 6.71 4.89 -10.96
CA GLN A 222 7.12 3.74 -10.17
C GLN A 222 7.63 2.58 -11.03
N GLY A 223 7.52 2.66 -12.36
CA GLY A 223 7.93 1.60 -13.28
C GLY A 223 7.13 0.30 -13.11
N LEU A 224 5.86 0.39 -12.68
CA LEU A 224 5.02 -0.80 -12.46
C LEU A 224 4.74 -1.56 -13.77
N ASP A 225 4.82 -0.88 -14.91
CA ASP A 225 4.75 -1.42 -16.26
C ASP A 225 6.08 -2.05 -16.75
N LYS A 226 7.11 -2.10 -15.91
CA LYS A 226 8.40 -2.75 -16.21
C LYS A 226 8.59 -4.02 -15.38
N THR A 227 9.42 -4.92 -15.90
CA THR A 227 9.91 -6.10 -15.19
C THR A 227 11.28 -5.80 -14.60
N PHE A 228 11.45 -6.07 -13.32
CA PHE A 228 12.73 -5.98 -12.62
C PHE A 228 13.13 -7.33 -12.03
N VAL A 229 14.43 -7.58 -11.97
CA VAL A 229 15.03 -8.76 -11.33
C VAL A 229 16.07 -8.30 -10.33
N GLU A 230 15.93 -8.72 -9.07
CA GLU A 230 16.96 -8.50 -8.06
C GLU A 230 18.02 -9.60 -8.15
N CYS A 231 19.27 -9.22 -8.39
CA CYS A 231 20.41 -10.12 -8.37
C CYS A 231 21.69 -9.33 -8.03
N GLU A 232 22.63 -9.96 -7.32
CA GLU A 232 23.93 -9.35 -6.97
C GLU A 232 23.79 -7.99 -6.24
N ALA A 233 22.80 -7.87 -5.35
CA ALA A 233 22.46 -6.63 -4.64
C ALA A 233 22.16 -5.45 -5.58
N HIS A 234 21.61 -5.73 -6.77
CA HIS A 234 21.20 -4.76 -7.76
C HIS A 234 19.82 -5.08 -8.34
N MET A 235 19.06 -4.04 -8.71
CA MET A 235 17.76 -4.15 -9.38
C MET A 235 17.91 -3.94 -10.89
N TRP A 236 17.87 -5.03 -11.64
CA TRP A 236 18.03 -5.03 -13.10
C TRP A 236 16.69 -4.84 -13.79
N ARG A 237 16.56 -3.80 -14.64
CA ARG A 237 15.37 -3.65 -15.51
C ARG A 237 15.47 -4.62 -16.69
N ALA A 238 14.63 -5.65 -16.68
CA ALA A 238 14.64 -6.72 -17.68
C ALA A 238 13.78 -6.43 -18.93
N GLY A 239 12.78 -5.56 -18.82
CA GLY A 239 11.94 -5.20 -19.97
C GLY A 239 10.57 -4.62 -19.58
N GLU A 240 9.66 -4.63 -20.54
CA GLU A 240 8.26 -4.20 -20.39
C GLU A 240 7.38 -5.36 -19.87
N ARG A 241 6.30 -5.03 -19.17
CA ARG A 241 5.23 -5.98 -18.83
C ARG A 241 3.85 -5.35 -18.93
N ARG A 242 2.84 -6.20 -19.15
CA ARG A 242 1.44 -5.79 -19.10
C ARG A 242 0.91 -5.98 -17.69
N LEU A 243 0.27 -4.95 -17.15
CA LEU A 243 -0.42 -5.03 -15.87
C LEU A 243 -1.66 -5.91 -15.97
N PRO A 244 -2.03 -6.63 -14.90
CA PRO A 244 -3.19 -7.51 -14.88
C PRO A 244 -4.47 -6.73 -15.20
N TRP A 245 -5.37 -7.39 -15.94
CA TRP A 245 -6.69 -6.84 -16.27
C TRP A 245 -7.70 -7.20 -15.18
N GLY A 246 -8.72 -6.36 -15.00
CA GLY A 246 -9.80 -6.59 -14.03
C GLY A 246 -9.48 -6.16 -12.60
N VAL A 247 -8.33 -5.51 -12.36
CA VAL A 247 -7.94 -4.99 -11.04
C VAL A 247 -7.56 -3.51 -11.14
N VAL A 248 -7.89 -2.77 -10.08
CA VAL A 248 -7.45 -1.38 -9.89
C VAL A 248 -6.04 -1.42 -9.32
N ILE A 249 -5.13 -0.64 -9.91
CA ILE A 249 -3.76 -0.50 -9.42
C ILE A 249 -3.68 0.78 -8.60
N ASP A 250 -3.23 0.66 -7.36
CA ASP A 250 -2.98 1.78 -6.45
C ASP A 250 -1.67 1.51 -5.68
N GLY A 251 -1.16 2.53 -5.00
CA GLY A 251 0.04 2.43 -4.16
C GLY A 251 0.41 3.78 -3.56
N GLY A 252 1.48 3.82 -2.79
CA GLY A 252 1.94 5.05 -2.16
C GLY A 252 3.05 4.78 -1.14
N SER A 253 2.82 5.15 0.11
CA SER A 253 3.77 4.89 1.20
C SER A 253 3.89 3.39 1.48
N ASP A 254 5.11 2.92 1.72
CA ASP A 254 5.44 1.59 2.22
C ASP A 254 5.49 1.50 3.75
N TRP A 255 5.30 2.63 4.45
CA TRP A 255 4.96 2.70 5.88
C TRP A 255 3.47 2.49 6.10
N VAL A 256 3.10 1.48 6.87
CA VAL A 256 1.72 0.99 7.12
C VAL A 256 1.49 0.57 8.57
#